data_AF-A0A1R1PVJ3-F1
#
_entry.id   AF-A0A1R1PVJ3-F1
#
_cell.length_a   1.000
_cell.length_b   1.000
_cell.length_c   1.000
_cell.angle_alpha   90.00
_cell.angle_beta   90.00
_cell.angle_gamma   90.00
#
_symmetry.space_group_name_H-M   'P 1'
#
loop_
_entity.id
_entity.type
_entity.pdbx_description
1 polymer ?
#
loop_
_entity_poly.entity_id
_entity_poly.type
_entity_poly.pdbx_seq_one_letter_code
_entity_poly.pdbx_strand_id
1 'polypeptide(L)'
;MFSFLSQKREEIHRDSTEILADASRCLGSEDYEGALKFFDELCGLPVQSALPFLSRATCNMQLKRWKEAIKDCEKVLLFLNTEIDNKVAEGCRTIHSVALIRMAKAYKELGDLEKSNSALIKKDAIENKFKKSKTTTSKSSSETLNGEDERETAEEQREAEKCREQGNVLYKQGNIKDALVAYRKGLSFDMYNEKLHSNACLCLIKQNDLVMAGRHADQVATLQPEWAKGPYLQGRVLALQGKYFEAKEHYKKSLKLDPSNKVVKNALSDLDKNHKDDISSSTLRNRKQKANKSDNAAELSDSDDDADPSAKEKAGIRIGIPSVNTIVEYSKSFATGSGLEILAAALGILLTWAVVASSK
;
A
#
# COMPACT_ATOMS: atom_id res chain seq x y z
N MET A 1 5.89 42.26 23.45
CA MET A 1 6.15 40.86 23.81
C MET A 1 6.16 40.06 22.53
N PHE A 2 7.28 39.43 22.16
CA PHE A 2 7.44 38.77 20.87
C PHE A 2 6.99 37.29 20.91
N SER A 3 6.28 36.89 19.87
CA SER A 3 6.44 35.60 19.18
C SER A 3 6.75 34.35 20.04
N PHE A 4 5.72 33.74 20.63
CA PHE A 4 5.81 32.35 21.08
C PHE A 4 5.62 31.40 19.87
N LEU A 5 6.61 31.40 18.98
CA LEU A 5 6.60 30.55 17.78
C LEU A 5 6.60 29.08 18.20
N SER A 6 5.58 28.35 17.76
CA SER A 6 5.49 26.91 17.95
C SER A 6 6.56 26.23 17.09
N GLN A 7 7.75 26.06 17.65
CA GLN A 7 8.88 25.41 17.01
C GLN A 7 8.67 23.89 17.00
N LYS A 8 7.70 23.43 16.20
CA LYS A 8 7.68 22.07 15.70
C LYS A 8 9.05 21.81 15.07
N ARG A 9 9.84 20.91 15.67
CA ARG A 9 10.92 20.28 14.93
C ARG A 9 10.27 19.52 13.78
N GLU A 10 10.59 19.94 12.56
CA GLU A 10 10.56 19.02 11.44
C GLU A 10 11.71 18.04 11.72
N GLU A 11 11.36 16.84 12.17
CA GLU A 11 12.33 15.75 12.22
C GLU A 11 12.71 15.45 10.77
N ILE A 12 13.96 15.76 10.43
CA ILE A 12 14.54 15.46 9.12
C ILE A 12 14.76 13.94 9.09
N HIS A 13 13.67 13.21 8.89
CA HIS A 13 13.72 11.79 8.61
C HIS A 13 14.51 11.60 7.33
N ARG A 14 15.51 10.72 7.38
CA ARG A 14 16.25 10.29 6.19
C ARG A 14 15.27 9.68 5.20
N ASP A 15 15.51 9.85 3.90
CA ASP A 15 14.57 9.30 2.93
C ASP A 15 14.51 7.77 3.02
N SER A 16 13.29 7.28 3.08
CA SER A 16 12.94 5.87 3.04
C SER A 16 13.58 5.09 1.88
N THR A 17 13.87 5.69 0.72
CA THR A 17 14.59 4.99 -0.36
C THR A 17 16.08 4.81 -0.05
N GLU A 18 16.73 5.77 0.61
CA GLU A 18 18.09 5.60 1.11
C GLU A 18 18.16 4.54 2.21
N ILE A 19 17.24 4.58 3.18
CA ILE A 19 17.21 3.60 4.27
C ILE A 19 16.99 2.17 3.71
N LEU A 20 16.15 2.02 2.69
CA LEU A 20 15.98 0.74 1.96
C LEU A 20 17.24 0.33 1.18
N ALA A 21 17.96 1.27 0.57
CA ALA A 21 19.22 0.99 -0.12
C ALA A 21 20.31 0.53 0.86
N ASP A 22 20.40 1.17 2.03
CA ASP A 22 21.32 0.81 3.10
C ASP A 22 21.00 -0.57 3.70
N ALA A 23 19.73 -0.83 4.01
CA ALA A 23 19.26 -2.17 4.41
C ALA A 23 19.64 -3.22 3.37
N SER A 24 19.46 -2.93 2.07
CA SER A 24 19.81 -3.83 0.97
C SER A 24 21.31 -4.09 0.87
N ARG A 25 22.16 -3.10 1.19
CA ARG A 25 23.62 -3.27 1.24
C ARG A 25 24.04 -4.20 2.38
N CYS A 26 23.50 -4.02 3.58
CA CYS A 26 23.75 -4.93 4.71
C CYS A 26 23.28 -6.36 4.41
N LEU A 27 22.09 -6.54 3.82
CA LEU A 27 21.56 -7.86 3.46
C LEU A 27 22.39 -8.54 2.36
N GLY A 28 22.93 -7.77 1.41
CA GLY A 28 23.86 -8.27 0.39
C GLY A 28 25.21 -8.73 0.94
N SER A 29 25.54 -8.39 2.19
CA SER A 29 26.70 -8.89 2.94
C SER A 29 26.32 -9.80 4.13
N GLU A 30 25.08 -10.33 4.15
CA GLU A 30 24.51 -11.16 5.23
C GLU A 30 24.54 -10.51 6.63
N ASP A 31 24.69 -9.18 6.71
CA ASP A 31 24.65 -8.40 7.95
C ASP A 31 23.19 -8.13 8.38
N TYR A 32 22.54 -9.17 8.91
CA TYR A 32 21.18 -9.07 9.40
C TYR A 32 21.04 -8.11 10.59
N GLU A 33 22.08 -7.90 11.40
CA GLU A 33 22.05 -6.98 12.56
C GLU A 33 22.18 -5.51 12.15
N GLY A 34 22.95 -5.21 11.10
CA GLY A 34 22.94 -3.91 10.44
C GLY A 34 21.61 -3.64 9.73
N ALA A 35 21.10 -4.63 8.98
CA ALA A 35 19.82 -4.53 8.29
C ALA A 35 18.64 -4.28 9.25
N LEU A 36 18.63 -4.91 10.44
CA LEU A 36 17.61 -4.67 11.47
C LEU A 36 17.48 -3.19 11.85
N LYS A 37 18.60 -2.46 11.99
CA LYS A 37 18.58 -1.03 12.39
C LYS A 37 17.84 -0.16 11.37
N PHE A 38 18.09 -0.40 10.09
CA PHE A 38 17.41 0.30 9.00
C PHE A 38 15.93 -0.11 8.88
N PHE A 39 15.57 -1.36 9.18
CA PHE A 39 14.17 -1.76 9.27
C PHE A 39 13.46 -1.23 10.53
N ASP A 40 14.15 -1.04 11.65
CA ASP A 40 13.63 -0.36 12.83
C ASP A 40 13.30 1.11 12.52
N GLU A 41 14.20 1.81 11.81
CA GLU A 41 13.98 3.17 11.31
C GLU A 41 12.75 3.23 10.37
N LEU A 42 12.70 2.36 9.35
CA LEU A 42 11.56 2.27 8.41
C LEU A 42 10.23 1.91 9.11
N CYS A 43 10.25 1.10 10.17
CA CYS A 43 9.08 0.78 10.97
C CYS A 43 8.66 1.92 11.93
N GLY A 44 9.53 2.90 12.18
CA GLY A 44 9.25 4.10 12.96
C GLY A 44 8.69 5.26 12.11
N LEU A 45 8.96 5.28 10.81
CA LEU A 45 8.38 6.27 9.89
C LEU A 45 6.85 6.17 9.82
N PRO A 46 6.12 7.26 9.52
CA PRO A 46 4.67 7.24 9.30
C PRO A 46 4.22 6.50 8.02
N VAL A 47 5.13 5.79 7.34
CA VAL A 47 4.87 5.03 6.12
C VAL A 47 4.15 3.73 6.48
N GLN A 48 2.82 3.71 6.29
CA GLN A 48 1.98 2.54 6.58
C GLN A 48 2.13 1.42 5.53
N SER A 49 3.32 0.80 5.47
CA SER A 49 3.58 -0.39 4.68
C SER A 49 3.77 -1.62 5.59
N ALA A 50 3.27 -2.77 5.15
CA ALA A 50 3.56 -4.05 5.79
C ALA A 50 4.98 -4.56 5.49
N LEU A 51 5.60 -4.09 4.39
CA LEU A 51 6.85 -4.65 3.88
C LEU A 51 8.05 -4.46 4.84
N PRO A 52 8.26 -3.32 5.52
CA PRO A 52 9.32 -3.19 6.52
C PRO A 52 9.21 -4.22 7.65
N PHE A 53 8.00 -4.45 8.18
CA PHE A 53 7.75 -5.48 9.20
C PHE A 53 8.01 -6.88 8.66
N LEU A 54 7.59 -7.16 7.42
CA LEU A 54 7.83 -8.45 6.76
C LEU A 54 9.34 -8.70 6.56
N SER A 55 10.11 -7.69 6.15
CA SER A 55 11.57 -7.79 6.00
C SER A 55 12.29 -7.88 7.35
N ARG A 56 11.85 -7.13 8.38
CA ARG A 56 12.39 -7.23 9.75
C ARG A 56 12.15 -8.62 10.34
N ALA A 57 10.97 -9.21 10.10
CA ALA A 57 10.68 -10.58 10.46
C ALA A 57 11.64 -11.57 9.78
N THR A 58 12.00 -11.39 8.49
CA THR A 58 13.02 -12.22 7.83
C THR A 58 14.35 -12.18 8.58
N CYS A 59 14.85 -10.98 8.91
CA CYS A 59 16.13 -10.79 9.59
C CYS A 59 16.12 -11.44 10.99
N ASN A 60 15.04 -11.23 11.75
CA ASN A 60 14.84 -11.88 13.04
C ASN A 60 14.78 -13.42 12.93
N MET A 61 14.21 -13.98 11.86
CA MET A 61 14.23 -15.44 11.63
C MET A 61 15.64 -15.98 11.34
N GLN A 62 16.47 -15.28 10.56
CA GLN A 62 17.86 -15.72 10.32
C GLN A 62 18.70 -15.66 11.60
N LEU A 63 18.48 -14.62 12.42
CA LEU A 63 19.08 -14.46 13.75
C LEU A 63 18.44 -15.34 14.84
N LYS A 64 17.51 -16.25 14.48
CA LYS A 64 16.76 -17.16 15.37
C LYS A 64 15.98 -16.45 16.50
N ARG A 65 15.69 -15.16 16.32
CA ARG A 65 14.84 -14.32 17.19
C ARG A 65 13.36 -14.58 16.91
N TRP A 66 12.92 -15.82 17.16
CA TRP A 66 11.60 -16.32 16.76
C TRP A 66 10.42 -15.50 17.32
N LYS A 67 10.52 -15.04 18.58
CA LYS A 67 9.46 -14.26 19.23
C LYS A 67 9.32 -12.87 18.61
N GLU A 68 10.42 -12.29 18.15
CA GLU A 68 10.48 -10.98 17.51
C GLU A 68 9.96 -11.06 16.08
N ALA A 69 10.31 -12.12 15.35
CA ALA A 69 9.74 -12.43 14.05
C ALA A 69 8.21 -12.63 14.11
N ILE A 70 7.69 -13.34 15.12
CA ILE A 70 6.25 -13.52 15.34
C ILE A 70 5.56 -12.17 15.53
N LYS A 71 6.05 -11.31 16.45
CA LYS A 71 5.47 -9.97 16.70
C LYS A 71 5.41 -9.10 15.44
N ASP A 72 6.39 -9.22 14.55
CA ASP A 72 6.41 -8.46 13.29
C ASP A 72 5.47 -9.07 12.23
N CYS A 73 5.36 -10.39 12.14
CA CYS A 73 4.32 -11.02 11.31
C CYS A 73 2.91 -10.73 11.82
N GLU A 74 2.67 -10.67 13.14
CA GLU A 74 1.41 -10.24 13.74
C GLU A 74 1.05 -8.80 13.34
N LYS A 75 2.03 -7.89 13.27
CA LYS A 75 1.81 -6.54 12.72
C LYS A 75 1.46 -6.55 11.23
N VAL A 76 2.08 -7.42 10.42
CA VAL A 76 1.72 -7.57 8.99
C VAL A 76 0.24 -7.92 8.82
N LEU A 77 -0.33 -8.76 9.70
CA LEU A 77 -1.76 -9.12 9.68
C LEU A 77 -2.71 -7.95 10.02
N LEU A 78 -2.21 -6.82 10.55
CA LEU A 78 -3.01 -5.62 10.82
C LEU A 78 -3.15 -4.69 9.61
N PHE A 79 -2.34 -4.88 8.56
CA PHE A 79 -2.42 -4.16 7.29
C PHE A 79 -3.39 -4.82 6.31
N LEU A 80 -3.82 -4.07 5.29
CA LEU A 80 -4.59 -4.59 4.16
C LEU A 80 -3.85 -5.77 3.51
N ASN A 81 -4.49 -6.94 3.39
CA ASN A 81 -3.89 -8.06 2.69
C ASN A 81 -3.82 -7.78 1.18
N THR A 82 -2.62 -7.58 0.66
CA THR A 82 -2.35 -7.35 -0.78
C THR A 82 -1.77 -8.58 -1.44
N GLU A 83 -2.01 -8.73 -2.74
CA GLU A 83 -1.33 -9.72 -3.57
C GLU A 83 0.19 -9.45 -3.66
N ILE A 84 0.95 -10.49 -3.98
CA ILE A 84 2.39 -10.45 -4.28
C ILE A 84 2.72 -11.35 -5.48
N ASP A 85 3.75 -10.99 -6.26
CA ASP A 85 4.29 -11.87 -7.33
C ASP A 85 4.77 -13.20 -6.71
N ASN A 86 4.53 -14.34 -7.37
CA ASN A 86 5.03 -15.65 -6.91
C ASN A 86 6.58 -15.70 -6.85
N LYS A 87 7.28 -14.77 -7.51
CA LYS A 87 8.73 -14.54 -7.32
C LYS A 87 9.11 -14.06 -5.92
N VAL A 88 8.21 -13.39 -5.19
CA VAL A 88 8.44 -12.87 -3.83
C VAL A 88 8.62 -14.02 -2.83
N ALA A 89 7.69 -14.97 -2.88
CA ALA A 89 7.58 -16.08 -1.96
C ALA A 89 6.86 -17.22 -2.68
N GLU A 90 7.61 -18.23 -3.12
CA GLU A 90 7.07 -19.37 -3.84
C GLU A 90 5.95 -20.05 -3.02
N GLY A 91 4.77 -20.20 -3.61
CA GLY A 91 3.62 -20.83 -2.93
C GLY A 91 2.88 -19.94 -1.91
N CYS A 92 3.13 -18.64 -1.90
CA CYS A 92 2.35 -17.62 -1.18
C CYS A 92 1.98 -16.46 -2.12
N ARG A 93 0.69 -16.19 -2.28
CA ARG A 93 0.15 -15.17 -3.21
C ARG A 93 -0.20 -13.85 -2.53
N THR A 94 -0.12 -13.76 -1.20
CA THR A 94 -0.50 -12.56 -0.44
C THR A 94 0.49 -12.27 0.69
N ILE A 95 0.56 -11.01 1.14
CA ILE A 95 1.45 -10.67 2.27
C ILE A 95 1.07 -11.39 3.57
N HIS A 96 -0.23 -11.67 3.81
CA HIS A 96 -0.68 -12.41 4.99
C HIS A 96 -0.30 -13.89 4.90
N SER A 97 -0.36 -14.53 3.73
CA SER A 97 0.11 -15.92 3.59
C SER A 97 1.63 -16.06 3.82
N VAL A 98 2.42 -15.05 3.44
CA VAL A 98 3.86 -14.99 3.80
C VAL A 98 4.08 -14.76 5.29
N ALA A 99 3.29 -13.89 5.95
CA ALA A 99 3.37 -13.70 7.40
C ALA A 99 3.01 -14.99 8.15
N LEU A 100 1.94 -15.68 7.76
CA LEU A 100 1.45 -16.89 8.42
C LEU A 100 2.39 -18.09 8.26
N ILE A 101 2.99 -18.32 7.08
CA ILE A 101 3.96 -19.42 6.91
C ILE A 101 5.25 -19.17 7.72
N ARG A 102 5.63 -17.90 7.91
CA ARG A 102 6.76 -17.50 8.76
C ARG A 102 6.45 -17.63 10.25
N MET A 103 5.25 -17.24 10.68
CA MET A 103 4.74 -17.54 12.04
C MET A 103 4.71 -19.03 12.29
N ALA A 104 4.24 -19.84 11.33
CA ALA A 104 4.22 -21.30 11.46
C ALA A 104 5.62 -21.87 11.70
N LYS A 105 6.61 -21.47 10.88
CA LYS A 105 8.02 -21.85 11.11
C LYS A 105 8.50 -21.40 12.49
N ALA A 106 8.31 -20.13 12.86
CA ALA A 106 8.79 -19.60 14.14
C ALA A 106 8.12 -20.28 15.36
N TYR A 107 6.83 -20.61 15.29
CA TYR A 107 6.15 -21.39 16.33
C TYR A 107 6.67 -22.83 16.40
N LYS A 108 6.92 -23.49 15.26
CA LYS A 108 7.51 -24.84 15.21
C LYS A 108 8.91 -24.87 15.86
N GLU A 109 9.76 -23.89 15.56
CA GLU A 109 11.10 -23.76 16.17
C GLU A 109 11.05 -23.42 17.68
N LEU A 110 9.91 -22.89 18.17
CA LEU A 110 9.62 -22.68 19.60
C LEU A 110 8.90 -23.88 20.25
N GLY A 111 8.62 -24.96 19.51
CA GLY A 111 7.90 -26.14 20.00
C GLY A 111 6.37 -25.99 20.05
N ASP A 112 5.81 -24.85 19.64
CA ASP A 112 4.38 -24.54 19.67
C ASP A 112 3.68 -25.09 18.41
N LEU A 113 3.55 -26.42 18.37
CA LEU A 113 2.96 -27.13 17.22
C LEU A 113 1.48 -26.76 16.98
N GLU A 114 0.74 -26.39 18.03
CA GLU A 114 -0.65 -25.97 17.93
C GLU A 114 -0.79 -24.64 17.16
N LYS A 115 -0.04 -23.60 17.57
CA LYS A 115 -0.07 -22.31 16.85
C LYS A 115 0.59 -22.42 15.47
N SER A 116 1.60 -23.28 15.30
CA SER A 116 2.15 -23.61 13.99
C SER A 116 1.08 -24.13 13.04
N ASN A 117 0.31 -25.14 13.47
CA ASN A 117 -0.75 -25.73 12.63
C ASN A 117 -1.90 -24.74 12.40
N SER A 118 -2.30 -23.96 13.42
CA SER A 118 -3.31 -22.90 13.28
C SER A 118 -2.90 -21.84 12.24
N ALA A 119 -1.62 -21.48 12.18
CA ALA A 119 -1.11 -20.52 11.19
C ALA A 119 -1.09 -21.11 9.77
N LEU A 120 -0.76 -22.39 9.60
CA LEU A 120 -0.83 -23.08 8.30
C LEU A 120 -2.26 -23.19 7.77
N ILE A 121 -3.23 -23.58 8.61
CA ILE A 121 -4.65 -23.66 8.23
C ILE A 121 -5.15 -22.30 7.71
N LYS A 122 -4.86 -21.21 8.44
CA LYS A 122 -5.19 -19.84 8.01
C LYS A 122 -4.51 -19.45 6.70
N LYS A 123 -3.25 -19.85 6.50
CA LYS A 123 -2.48 -19.58 5.28
C LYS A 123 -3.11 -20.27 4.07
N ASP A 124 -3.47 -21.55 4.18
CA ASP A 124 -4.04 -22.29 3.06
C ASP A 124 -5.51 -21.93 2.80
N ALA A 125 -6.27 -21.50 3.80
CA ALA A 125 -7.59 -20.87 3.60
C ALA A 125 -7.51 -19.62 2.72
N ILE A 126 -6.55 -18.71 2.98
CA ILE A 126 -6.31 -17.52 2.14
C ILE A 126 -5.91 -17.91 0.70
N GLU A 127 -4.99 -18.87 0.54
CA GLU A 127 -4.56 -19.35 -0.78
C GLU A 127 -5.71 -20.04 -1.56
N ASN A 128 -6.64 -20.70 -0.88
CA ASN A 128 -7.79 -21.33 -1.50
C ASN A 128 -8.88 -20.32 -1.90
N LYS A 129 -9.14 -19.29 -1.07
CA LYS A 129 -10.00 -18.15 -1.43
C LYS A 129 -9.50 -17.42 -2.68
N PHE A 130 -8.19 -17.19 -2.77
CA PHE A 130 -7.56 -16.61 -3.96
C PHE A 130 -7.86 -17.44 -5.23
N LYS A 131 -7.69 -18.78 -5.16
CA LYS A 131 -7.97 -19.67 -6.31
C LYS A 131 -9.42 -19.52 -6.77
N LYS A 132 -10.37 -19.58 -5.84
CA LYS A 132 -11.83 -19.47 -6.11
C LYS A 132 -12.19 -18.11 -6.73
N SER A 133 -11.69 -17.00 -6.17
CA SER A 133 -11.94 -15.64 -6.67
C SER A 133 -11.50 -15.44 -8.13
N LYS A 134 -10.35 -16.03 -8.50
CA LYS A 134 -9.83 -15.94 -9.86
C LYS A 134 -10.54 -16.87 -10.86
N THR A 135 -11.08 -18.01 -10.43
CA THR A 135 -11.88 -18.87 -11.31
C THR A 135 -13.28 -18.31 -11.56
N THR A 136 -13.92 -17.66 -10.58
CA THR A 136 -15.24 -17.02 -10.82
C THR A 136 -15.18 -15.81 -11.76
N THR A 137 -14.00 -15.21 -11.96
CA THR A 137 -13.77 -14.19 -13.02
C THR A 137 -13.52 -14.78 -14.42
N SER A 138 -13.36 -16.10 -14.57
CA SER A 138 -13.10 -16.73 -15.87
C SER A 138 -13.87 -18.04 -16.08
N LYS A 139 -14.95 -17.95 -16.89
CA LYS A 139 -15.95 -18.98 -17.24
C LYS A 139 -17.01 -19.29 -16.16
N SER A 140 -18.25 -19.02 -16.54
CA SER A 140 -19.41 -19.80 -16.10
C SER A 140 -19.32 -21.22 -16.69
N SER A 141 -18.88 -22.20 -15.90
CA SER A 141 -19.05 -23.64 -16.13
C SER A 141 -18.88 -24.39 -14.82
N SER A 142 -19.71 -25.40 -14.60
CA SER A 142 -19.72 -26.30 -13.44
C SER A 142 -18.41 -27.07 -13.22
N GLU A 143 -18.05 -27.33 -11.96
CA GLU A 143 -18.21 -28.67 -11.38
C GLU A 143 -18.17 -28.66 -9.84
N THR A 144 -18.81 -29.64 -9.21
CA THR A 144 -19.14 -29.67 -7.78
C THR A 144 -18.05 -30.32 -6.92
N LEU A 145 -17.62 -29.65 -5.84
CA LEU A 145 -17.01 -30.28 -4.67
C LEU A 145 -17.43 -29.58 -3.36
N ASN A 146 -17.70 -30.41 -2.35
CA ASN A 146 -17.70 -30.11 -0.91
C ASN A 146 -18.73 -29.11 -0.35
N GLY A 147 -19.92 -29.62 0.00
CA GLY A 147 -20.92 -28.92 0.81
C GLY A 147 -20.54 -28.66 2.29
N GLU A 148 -19.30 -28.98 2.70
CA GLU A 148 -18.69 -28.53 3.96
C GLU A 148 -17.88 -27.25 3.75
N ASP A 149 -17.13 -27.16 2.65
CA ASP A 149 -16.38 -25.96 2.21
C ASP A 149 -17.35 -24.83 1.82
N GLU A 150 -18.52 -25.15 1.26
CA GLU A 150 -19.64 -24.21 1.11
C GLU A 150 -20.18 -23.68 2.46
N ARG A 151 -20.22 -24.51 3.51
CA ARG A 151 -20.69 -24.10 4.85
C ARG A 151 -19.66 -23.21 5.54
N GLU A 152 -18.39 -23.59 5.51
CA GLU A 152 -17.30 -22.78 6.06
C GLU A 152 -17.25 -21.41 5.36
N THR A 153 -17.30 -21.40 4.02
CA THR A 153 -17.39 -20.16 3.22
C THR A 153 -18.63 -19.32 3.63
N ALA A 154 -19.79 -19.94 3.84
CA ALA A 154 -21.01 -19.24 4.24
C ALA A 154 -20.96 -18.72 5.70
N GLU A 155 -20.27 -19.41 6.61
CA GLU A 155 -20.06 -18.96 7.99
C GLU A 155 -19.07 -17.80 8.08
N GLU A 156 -18.00 -17.83 7.28
CA GLU A 156 -17.08 -16.69 7.14
C GLU A 156 -17.76 -15.47 6.52
N GLN A 157 -18.61 -15.66 5.50
CA GLN A 157 -19.44 -14.58 4.94
C GLN A 157 -20.41 -14.00 5.98
N ARG A 158 -21.01 -14.83 6.84
CA ARG A 158 -21.87 -14.38 7.96
C ARG A 158 -21.08 -13.58 9.00
N GLU A 159 -19.89 -14.02 9.40
CA GLU A 159 -19.06 -13.24 10.35
C GLU A 159 -18.50 -11.96 9.71
N ALA A 160 -18.17 -11.96 8.41
CA ALA A 160 -17.81 -10.76 7.66
C ALA A 160 -18.96 -9.73 7.66
N GLU A 161 -20.19 -10.17 7.37
CA GLU A 161 -21.39 -9.34 7.35
C GLU A 161 -21.80 -8.84 8.75
N LYS A 162 -21.66 -9.67 9.77
CA LYS A 162 -21.83 -9.30 11.19
C LYS A 162 -20.81 -8.24 11.63
N CYS A 163 -19.54 -8.38 11.23
CA CYS A 163 -18.51 -7.38 11.45
C CYS A 163 -18.79 -6.08 10.65
N ARG A 164 -19.36 -6.19 9.44
CA ARG A 164 -19.83 -5.05 8.63
C ARG A 164 -20.91 -4.26 9.38
N GLU A 165 -21.94 -4.92 9.91
CA GLU A 165 -23.01 -4.20 10.61
C GLU A 165 -22.58 -3.68 12.00
N GLN A 166 -21.72 -4.40 12.73
CA GLN A 166 -21.10 -3.87 13.95
C GLN A 166 -20.31 -2.57 13.65
N GLY A 167 -19.52 -2.57 12.56
CA GLY A 167 -18.81 -1.38 12.09
C GLY A 167 -19.76 -0.25 11.68
N ASN A 168 -20.91 -0.55 11.06
CA ASN A 168 -21.91 0.45 10.69
C ASN A 168 -22.52 1.12 11.94
N VAL A 169 -22.82 0.35 12.98
CA VAL A 169 -23.33 0.87 14.26
C VAL A 169 -22.30 1.81 14.91
N LEU A 170 -21.05 1.37 15.02
CA LEU A 170 -19.95 2.18 15.59
C LEU A 170 -19.70 3.46 14.76
N TYR A 171 -19.77 3.37 13.43
CA TYR A 171 -19.61 4.52 12.54
C TYR A 171 -20.76 5.54 12.69
N LYS A 172 -22.02 5.07 12.83
CA LYS A 172 -23.19 5.91 13.13
C LYS A 172 -23.07 6.60 14.49
N GLN A 173 -22.48 5.93 15.48
CA GLN A 173 -22.20 6.48 16.82
C GLN A 173 -21.02 7.48 16.85
N GLY A 174 -20.23 7.58 15.78
CA GLY A 174 -19.03 8.42 15.73
C GLY A 174 -17.75 7.75 16.22
N ASN A 175 -17.80 6.47 16.61
CA ASN A 175 -16.65 5.68 17.08
C ASN A 175 -15.81 5.17 15.89
N ILE A 176 -15.17 6.11 15.17
CA ILE A 176 -14.52 5.86 13.87
C ILE A 176 -13.32 4.90 13.97
N LYS A 177 -12.63 4.88 15.11
CA LYS A 177 -11.51 3.94 15.35
C LYS A 177 -12.02 2.50 15.47
N ASP A 178 -13.01 2.28 16.33
CA ASP A 178 -13.57 0.94 16.57
C ASP A 178 -14.35 0.42 15.36
N ALA A 179 -15.02 1.32 14.62
CA ALA A 179 -15.62 0.99 13.33
C ALA A 179 -14.57 0.47 12.33
N LEU A 180 -13.40 1.11 12.23
CA LEU A 180 -12.30 0.63 11.38
C LEU A 180 -11.76 -0.73 11.85
N VAL A 181 -11.66 -0.97 13.16
CA VAL A 181 -11.27 -2.29 13.71
C VAL A 181 -12.30 -3.36 13.33
N ALA A 182 -13.60 -3.07 13.47
CA ALA A 182 -14.66 -3.99 13.06
C ALA A 182 -14.61 -4.29 11.54
N TYR A 183 -14.41 -3.27 10.69
CA TYR A 183 -14.26 -3.50 9.25
C TYR A 183 -13.00 -4.28 8.89
N ARG A 184 -11.85 -4.03 9.55
CA ARG A 184 -10.63 -4.83 9.37
C ARG A 184 -10.84 -6.29 9.82
N LYS A 185 -11.58 -6.53 10.91
CA LYS A 185 -11.96 -7.90 11.32
C LYS A 185 -12.83 -8.57 10.25
N GLY A 186 -13.82 -7.86 9.69
CA GLY A 186 -14.62 -8.37 8.58
C GLY A 186 -13.76 -8.80 7.38
N LEU A 187 -12.77 -7.98 7.01
CA LEU A 187 -11.81 -8.25 5.92
C LEU A 187 -10.85 -9.42 6.22
N SER A 188 -10.75 -9.90 7.47
CA SER A 188 -9.99 -11.12 7.78
C SER A 188 -10.78 -12.40 7.49
N PHE A 189 -12.12 -12.32 7.40
CA PHE A 189 -13.00 -13.40 6.94
C PHE A 189 -13.22 -13.33 5.42
N ASP A 190 -13.62 -12.15 4.91
CA ASP A 190 -13.82 -11.90 3.48
C ASP A 190 -12.96 -10.71 3.01
N MET A 191 -11.75 -11.01 2.54
CA MET A 191 -10.79 -10.00 2.08
C MET A 191 -11.12 -9.38 0.72
N TYR A 192 -12.16 -9.87 0.02
CA TYR A 192 -12.58 -9.41 -1.31
C TYR A 192 -13.91 -8.63 -1.25
N ASN A 193 -14.34 -8.25 -0.04
CA ASN A 193 -15.61 -7.59 0.20
C ASN A 193 -15.56 -6.09 -0.13
N GLU A 194 -16.23 -5.69 -1.20
CA GLU A 194 -16.28 -4.30 -1.67
C GLU A 194 -16.93 -3.35 -0.65
N LYS A 195 -17.91 -3.84 0.12
CA LYS A 195 -18.65 -3.04 1.10
C LYS A 195 -17.77 -2.73 2.32
N LEU A 196 -17.04 -3.74 2.81
CA LEU A 196 -16.08 -3.56 3.91
C LEU A 196 -14.92 -2.64 3.52
N HIS A 197 -14.36 -2.76 2.31
CA HIS A 197 -13.35 -1.81 1.83
C HIS A 197 -13.89 -0.39 1.64
N SER A 198 -15.09 -0.22 1.06
CA SER A 198 -15.77 1.09 0.97
C SER A 198 -15.93 1.73 2.34
N ASN A 199 -16.33 0.95 3.35
CA ASN A 199 -16.55 1.44 4.69
C ASN A 199 -15.23 1.73 5.45
N ALA A 200 -14.20 0.90 5.27
CA ALA A 200 -12.86 1.15 5.81
C ALA A 200 -12.26 2.44 5.22
N CYS A 201 -12.37 2.65 3.90
CA CYS A 201 -11.98 3.89 3.23
C CYS A 201 -12.65 5.12 3.87
N LEU A 202 -13.97 5.06 4.12
CA LEU A 202 -14.72 6.15 4.75
C LEU A 202 -14.29 6.44 6.19
N CYS A 203 -13.88 5.42 6.96
CA CYS A 203 -13.28 5.61 8.28
C CYS A 203 -11.90 6.28 8.20
N LEU A 204 -11.05 5.81 7.29
CA LEU A 204 -9.69 6.32 7.12
C LEU A 204 -9.68 7.78 6.66
N ILE A 205 -10.57 8.14 5.73
CA ILE A 205 -10.83 9.55 5.36
C ILE A 205 -11.21 10.39 6.59
N LYS A 206 -12.06 9.88 7.49
CA LYS A 206 -12.43 10.58 8.74
C LYS A 206 -11.30 10.65 9.77
N GLN A 207 -10.29 9.78 9.67
CA GLN A 207 -9.06 9.81 10.48
C GLN A 207 -7.93 10.61 9.79
N ASN A 208 -8.20 11.20 8.62
CA ASN A 208 -7.22 11.86 7.74
C ASN A 208 -6.07 10.95 7.24
N ASP A 209 -6.26 9.63 7.29
CA ASP A 209 -5.35 8.65 6.69
C ASP A 209 -5.68 8.47 5.20
N LEU A 210 -5.23 9.46 4.41
CA LEU A 210 -5.50 9.51 2.97
C LEU A 210 -4.68 8.49 2.16
N VAL A 211 -3.66 7.86 2.75
CA VAL A 211 -2.83 6.84 2.09
C VAL A 211 -3.54 5.49 2.13
N MET A 212 -3.92 5.01 3.32
CA MET A 212 -4.68 3.76 3.43
C MET A 212 -6.10 3.91 2.85
N ALA A 213 -6.71 5.10 2.94
CA ALA A 213 -7.98 5.35 2.26
C ALA A 213 -7.88 5.18 0.73
N GLY A 214 -6.76 5.60 0.12
CA GLY A 214 -6.49 5.40 -1.30
C GLY A 214 -6.49 3.93 -1.67
N ARG A 215 -5.63 3.12 -1.03
CA ARG A 215 -5.54 1.67 -1.27
C ARG A 215 -6.91 0.96 -1.13
N HIS A 216 -7.72 1.34 -0.14
CA HIS A 216 -9.06 0.77 0.00
C HIS A 216 -10.05 1.26 -1.07
N ALA A 217 -9.94 2.49 -1.57
CA ALA A 217 -10.75 2.98 -2.68
C ALA A 217 -10.39 2.27 -4.00
N ASP A 218 -9.11 1.98 -4.22
CA ASP A 218 -8.62 1.23 -5.37
C ASP A 218 -9.13 -0.21 -5.34
N GLN A 219 -9.07 -0.90 -4.19
CA GLN A 219 -9.66 -2.23 -4.04
C GLN A 219 -11.16 -2.25 -4.37
N VAL A 220 -11.95 -1.26 -3.95
CA VAL A 220 -13.37 -1.16 -4.35
C VAL A 220 -13.54 -1.05 -5.87
N ALA A 221 -12.69 -0.27 -6.55
CA ALA A 221 -12.73 -0.11 -8.00
C ALA A 221 -12.24 -1.37 -8.76
N THR A 222 -11.31 -2.14 -8.20
CA THR A 222 -10.86 -3.43 -8.75
C THR A 222 -11.92 -4.53 -8.58
N LEU A 223 -12.56 -4.60 -7.41
CA LEU A 223 -13.49 -5.68 -7.06
C LEU A 223 -14.88 -5.51 -7.67
N GLN A 224 -15.32 -4.26 -7.89
CA GLN A 224 -16.57 -3.94 -8.58
C GLN A 224 -16.37 -2.75 -9.54
N PRO A 225 -15.82 -2.97 -10.75
CA PRO A 225 -15.53 -1.89 -11.71
C PRO A 225 -16.75 -1.06 -12.10
N GLU A 226 -17.92 -1.69 -12.23
CA GLU A 226 -19.19 -1.04 -12.57
C GLU A 226 -19.84 -0.29 -11.38
N TRP A 227 -19.33 -0.48 -10.16
CA TRP A 227 -19.88 0.20 -8.99
C TRP A 227 -19.32 1.62 -8.89
N ALA A 228 -20.16 2.60 -9.26
CA ALA A 228 -19.87 4.04 -9.21
C ALA A 228 -19.22 4.54 -7.91
N LYS A 229 -19.38 3.79 -6.80
CA LYS A 229 -18.74 4.02 -5.51
C LYS A 229 -17.22 4.01 -5.55
N GLY A 230 -16.59 3.09 -6.31
CA GLY A 230 -15.13 2.97 -6.38
C GLY A 230 -14.47 4.26 -6.89
N PRO A 231 -14.80 4.70 -8.13
CA PRO A 231 -14.32 5.97 -8.66
C PRO A 231 -14.73 7.19 -7.83
N TYR A 232 -15.88 7.18 -7.14
CA TYR A 232 -16.22 8.24 -6.18
C TYR A 232 -15.27 8.28 -4.97
N LEU A 233 -14.93 7.13 -4.37
CA LEU A 233 -14.01 7.07 -3.25
C LEU A 233 -12.59 7.51 -3.65
N GLN A 234 -12.11 7.04 -4.82
CA GLN A 234 -10.83 7.49 -5.38
C GLN A 234 -10.82 9.01 -5.57
N GLY A 235 -11.83 9.56 -6.27
CA GLY A 235 -11.94 11.01 -6.48
C GLY A 235 -12.01 11.82 -5.19
N ARG A 236 -12.65 11.27 -4.15
CA ARG A 236 -12.72 11.91 -2.83
C ARG A 236 -11.39 11.88 -2.06
N VAL A 237 -10.64 10.78 -2.13
CA VAL A 237 -9.29 10.71 -1.53
C VAL A 237 -8.36 11.70 -2.24
N LEU A 238 -8.36 11.71 -3.57
CA LEU A 238 -7.56 12.62 -4.40
C LEU A 238 -7.91 14.09 -4.12
N ALA A 239 -9.19 14.43 -3.97
CA ALA A 239 -9.64 15.78 -3.60
C ALA A 239 -9.10 16.23 -2.23
N LEU A 240 -9.06 15.32 -1.24
CA LEU A 240 -8.51 15.62 0.09
C LEU A 240 -6.98 15.67 0.09
N GLN A 241 -6.30 14.99 -0.85
CA GLN A 241 -4.87 15.14 -1.13
C GLN A 241 -4.53 16.41 -1.94
N GLY A 242 -5.51 17.26 -2.28
CA GLY A 242 -5.30 18.46 -3.12
C GLY A 242 -5.15 18.19 -4.62
N LYS A 243 -5.25 16.92 -5.06
CA LYS A 243 -5.06 16.50 -6.46
C LYS A 243 -6.32 16.72 -7.30
N TYR A 244 -6.75 17.98 -7.40
CA TYR A 244 -8.08 18.35 -7.91
C TYR A 244 -8.33 17.95 -9.37
N PHE A 245 -7.30 17.87 -10.22
CA PHE A 245 -7.45 17.42 -11.61
C PHE A 245 -7.79 15.92 -11.68
N GLU A 246 -6.99 15.08 -11.03
CA GLU A 246 -7.18 13.63 -10.93
C GLU A 246 -8.54 13.31 -10.27
N ALA A 247 -8.90 14.05 -9.21
CA ALA A 247 -10.17 13.93 -8.53
C ALA A 247 -11.39 14.15 -9.46
N LYS A 248 -11.32 15.17 -10.33
CA LYS A 248 -12.38 15.46 -11.31
C LYS A 248 -12.54 14.33 -12.32
N GLU A 249 -11.46 13.72 -12.80
CA GLU A 249 -11.55 12.57 -13.71
C GLU A 249 -12.19 11.35 -13.03
N HIS A 250 -11.86 11.07 -11.77
CA HIS A 250 -12.49 9.97 -11.03
C HIS A 250 -13.97 10.23 -10.68
N TYR A 251 -14.35 11.47 -10.39
CA TYR A 251 -15.77 11.86 -10.28
C TYR A 251 -16.52 11.79 -11.62
N LYS A 252 -15.90 12.17 -12.76
CA LYS A 252 -16.47 11.97 -14.10
C LYS A 252 -16.68 10.48 -14.40
N LYS A 253 -15.73 9.60 -14.08
CA LYS A 253 -15.90 8.13 -14.19
C LYS A 253 -17.08 7.64 -13.35
N SER A 254 -17.20 8.08 -12.10
CA SER A 254 -18.33 7.76 -11.22
C SER A 254 -19.67 8.20 -11.80
N LEU A 255 -19.75 9.40 -12.38
CA LEU A 255 -20.97 9.92 -13.03
C LEU A 255 -21.31 9.29 -14.39
N LYS A 256 -20.40 8.54 -15.01
CA LYS A 256 -20.73 7.69 -16.17
C LYS A 256 -21.46 6.41 -15.73
N LEU A 257 -21.09 5.87 -14.57
CA LEU A 257 -21.69 4.66 -13.97
C LEU A 257 -23.02 4.97 -13.25
N ASP A 258 -23.09 6.09 -12.52
CA ASP A 258 -24.33 6.61 -11.92
C ASP A 258 -24.55 8.09 -12.29
N PRO A 259 -25.19 8.37 -13.44
CA PRO A 259 -25.55 9.73 -13.85
C PRO A 259 -26.57 10.42 -12.93
N SER A 260 -27.21 9.70 -11.99
CA SER A 260 -28.17 10.26 -11.04
C SER A 260 -27.48 10.87 -9.80
N ASN A 261 -26.22 10.51 -9.53
CA ASN A 261 -25.61 10.68 -8.22
C ASN A 261 -25.43 12.14 -7.77
N LYS A 262 -26.37 12.63 -6.94
CA LYS A 262 -26.34 13.99 -6.40
C LYS A 262 -25.08 14.28 -5.57
N VAL A 263 -24.55 13.28 -4.84
CA VAL A 263 -23.34 13.46 -4.01
C VAL A 263 -22.12 13.72 -4.87
N VAL A 264 -21.94 12.96 -5.97
CA VAL A 264 -20.81 13.16 -6.88
C VAL A 264 -20.95 14.46 -7.68
N LYS A 265 -22.17 14.82 -8.11
CA LYS A 265 -22.43 16.12 -8.78
C LYS A 265 -22.07 17.31 -7.90
N ASN A 266 -22.45 17.27 -6.62
CA ASN A 266 -22.10 18.33 -5.67
C ASN A 266 -20.58 18.38 -5.46
N ALA A 267 -19.94 17.25 -5.19
CA ALA A 267 -18.49 17.19 -4.98
C ALA A 267 -17.67 17.66 -6.20
N LEU A 268 -18.14 17.39 -7.43
CA LEU A 268 -17.55 17.93 -8.66
C LEU A 268 -17.76 19.46 -8.76
N SER A 269 -18.98 19.94 -8.48
CA SER A 269 -19.31 21.37 -8.49
C SER A 269 -18.49 22.17 -7.48
N ASP A 270 -18.24 21.62 -6.30
CA ASP A 270 -17.45 22.29 -5.25
C ASP A 270 -15.96 22.33 -5.63
N LEU A 271 -15.41 21.28 -6.26
CA LEU A 271 -14.09 21.32 -6.89
C LEU A 271 -13.99 22.30 -8.08
N ASP A 272 -15.09 22.59 -8.77
CA ASP A 272 -15.13 23.58 -9.86
C ASP A 272 -15.27 25.02 -9.36
N LYS A 273 -15.80 25.25 -8.15
CA LYS A 273 -15.81 26.56 -7.47
C LYS A 273 -14.42 26.87 -6.93
N ASN A 274 -13.92 26.05 -6.01
CA ASN A 274 -12.66 26.29 -5.31
C ASN A 274 -11.49 26.49 -6.27
N HIS A 275 -11.40 25.68 -7.35
CA HIS A 275 -10.35 25.82 -8.35
C HIS A 275 -10.49 27.10 -9.21
N LYS A 276 -11.70 27.65 -9.39
CA LYS A 276 -11.88 28.97 -10.02
C LYS A 276 -11.46 30.10 -9.07
N ASP A 277 -11.70 29.95 -7.78
CA ASP A 277 -11.29 30.92 -6.77
C ASP A 277 -9.75 30.90 -6.56
N ASP A 278 -9.10 29.75 -6.65
CA ASP A 278 -7.64 29.62 -6.71
C ASP A 278 -7.06 30.24 -7.99
N ILE A 279 -7.64 29.99 -9.16
CA ILE A 279 -7.22 30.66 -10.41
C ILE A 279 -7.44 32.18 -10.32
N SER A 280 -8.57 32.62 -9.76
CA SER A 280 -8.92 34.04 -9.61
C SER A 280 -7.95 34.74 -8.64
N SER A 281 -7.74 34.17 -7.45
CA SER A 281 -6.85 34.72 -6.42
C SER A 281 -5.37 34.67 -6.81
N SER A 282 -4.91 33.63 -7.50
CA SER A 282 -3.56 33.56 -8.08
C SER A 282 -3.40 34.54 -9.25
N THR A 283 -4.40 34.70 -10.12
CA THR A 283 -4.39 35.73 -11.19
C THR A 283 -4.37 37.15 -10.61
N LEU A 284 -5.12 37.41 -9.52
CA LEU A 284 -5.11 38.67 -8.80
C LEU A 284 -3.76 38.92 -8.09
N ARG A 285 -3.17 37.90 -7.47
CA ARG A 285 -1.80 37.96 -6.91
C ARG A 285 -0.76 38.22 -7.99
N ASN A 286 -0.82 37.51 -9.12
CA ASN A 286 0.11 37.67 -10.25
C ASN A 286 -0.04 39.03 -10.93
N ARG A 287 -1.26 39.60 -11.01
CA ARG A 287 -1.47 41.00 -11.44
C ARG A 287 -0.85 41.99 -10.47
N LYS A 288 -1.03 41.82 -9.15
CA LYS A 288 -0.37 42.67 -8.13
C LYS A 288 1.16 42.52 -8.15
N GLN A 289 1.69 41.31 -8.34
CA GLN A 289 3.13 41.07 -8.45
C GLN A 289 3.72 41.63 -9.75
N LYS A 290 2.98 41.62 -10.89
CA LYS A 290 3.40 42.32 -12.11
C LYS A 290 3.41 43.84 -11.92
N ALA A 291 2.40 44.40 -11.24
CA ALA A 291 2.38 45.83 -10.90
C ALA A 291 3.53 46.22 -9.95
N ASN A 292 3.94 45.34 -9.03
CA ASN A 292 5.13 45.55 -8.20
C ASN A 292 6.46 45.21 -8.90
N LYS A 293 6.45 44.74 -10.16
CA LYS A 293 7.66 44.40 -10.95
C LYS A 293 7.94 45.35 -12.11
N SER A 294 7.05 46.31 -12.41
CA SER A 294 7.37 47.40 -13.35
C SER A 294 8.42 48.38 -12.80
N ASP A 295 8.58 48.40 -11.48
CA ASP A 295 9.28 49.47 -10.77
C ASP A 295 10.74 49.09 -10.40
N ASN A 296 11.16 47.87 -10.72
CA ASN A 296 12.50 47.33 -10.42
C ASN A 296 12.98 46.40 -11.55
N ALA A 297 13.46 47.00 -12.65
CA ALA A 297 14.06 46.28 -13.77
C ALA A 297 15.15 47.12 -14.46
N ALA A 298 16.41 46.92 -14.07
CA ALA A 298 17.62 47.40 -14.74
C ALA A 298 18.77 46.39 -14.51
N GLU A 299 19.71 46.31 -15.45
CA GLU A 299 20.92 45.43 -15.47
C GLU A 299 20.57 43.92 -15.66
N LEU A 300 20.97 43.19 -16.73
CA LEU A 300 22.29 42.90 -17.36
C LEU A 300 23.22 42.11 -16.40
N SER A 301 24.00 41.06 -16.77
CA SER A 301 24.26 40.27 -18.01
C SER A 301 25.27 39.12 -17.66
N ASP A 302 25.51 37.96 -18.30
CA ASP A 302 24.92 37.14 -19.41
C ASP A 302 25.59 35.70 -19.33
N SER A 303 25.91 35.03 -20.46
CA SER A 303 26.79 33.83 -20.67
C SER A 303 26.39 32.40 -20.16
N ASP A 304 25.64 31.66 -20.98
CA ASP A 304 26.06 30.54 -21.89
C ASP A 304 26.86 29.28 -21.43
N ASP A 305 26.49 28.12 -22.05
CA ASP A 305 27.28 26.92 -22.46
C ASP A 305 27.87 25.94 -21.40
N ASP A 306 27.97 24.59 -21.59
CA ASP A 306 27.49 23.63 -22.64
C ASP A 306 27.38 22.17 -22.07
N ALA A 307 27.12 21.12 -22.89
CA ALA A 307 26.84 19.74 -22.42
C ALA A 307 27.47 18.51 -23.18
N ASP A 308 27.65 17.38 -22.46
CA ASP A 308 27.94 15.99 -22.92
C ASP A 308 29.33 15.76 -23.60
N PRO A 309 29.81 14.54 -24.04
CA PRO A 309 29.20 13.20 -24.07
C PRO A 309 30.08 11.96 -23.66
N SER A 310 29.55 10.77 -23.96
CA SER A 310 29.88 9.40 -23.47
C SER A 310 31.08 8.61 -24.06
N ALA A 311 31.53 7.56 -23.33
CA ALA A 311 32.01 6.23 -23.81
C ALA A 311 31.90 5.19 -22.64
N LYS A 312 31.57 3.89 -22.74
CA LYS A 312 31.93 2.74 -23.62
C LYS A 312 33.41 2.32 -23.56
N GLU A 313 33.82 1.04 -23.50
CA GLU A 313 33.17 -0.28 -23.28
C GLU A 313 34.27 -1.37 -23.21
N LYS A 314 34.17 -2.43 -22.38
CA LYS A 314 34.57 -3.84 -22.74
C LYS A 314 34.26 -4.92 -21.69
N ALA A 315 34.14 -6.15 -22.17
CA ALA A 315 33.52 -7.28 -21.49
C ALA A 315 34.45 -8.14 -20.59
N GLY A 316 33.83 -8.83 -19.63
CA GLY A 316 34.38 -9.98 -18.92
C GLY A 316 33.24 -10.91 -18.49
N ILE A 317 33.32 -12.21 -18.81
CA ILE A 317 32.20 -13.15 -18.60
C ILE A 317 32.09 -13.52 -17.12
N ARG A 318 30.93 -13.24 -16.50
CA ARG A 318 30.54 -13.76 -15.18
C ARG A 318 29.05 -14.06 -15.12
N ILE A 319 28.68 -15.06 -14.32
CA ILE A 319 27.30 -15.53 -14.15
C ILE A 319 26.47 -14.42 -13.50
N GLY A 320 25.39 -14.02 -14.16
CA GLY A 320 24.75 -12.72 -13.95
C GLY A 320 23.75 -12.68 -12.80
N ILE A 321 24.10 -11.94 -11.74
CA ILE A 321 23.12 -11.22 -10.92
C ILE A 321 22.42 -10.18 -11.84
N PRO A 322 21.10 -9.95 -11.74
CA PRO A 322 20.42 -8.94 -12.56
C PRO A 322 21.05 -7.54 -12.38
N SER A 323 21.25 -6.84 -13.50
CA SER A 323 21.84 -5.49 -13.47
C SER A 323 20.89 -4.46 -12.85
N VAL A 324 21.43 -3.34 -12.38
CA VAL A 324 20.64 -2.20 -11.89
C VAL A 324 19.64 -1.71 -12.95
N ASN A 325 20.00 -1.77 -14.24
CA ASN A 325 19.09 -1.41 -15.33
C ASN A 325 17.84 -2.30 -15.40
N THR A 326 17.96 -3.59 -15.05
CA THR A 326 16.82 -4.52 -15.00
C THR A 326 15.83 -4.15 -13.89
N ILE A 327 16.33 -3.60 -12.76
CA ILE A 327 15.50 -3.06 -11.67
C ILE A 327 14.80 -1.76 -12.13
N VAL A 328 15.52 -0.92 -12.88
CA VAL A 328 14.99 0.34 -13.47
C VAL A 328 14.00 0.10 -14.62
N GLU A 329 14.06 -1.05 -15.31
CA GLU A 329 13.03 -1.44 -16.29
C GLU A 329 11.79 -2.00 -15.61
N TYR A 330 11.93 -2.81 -14.55
CA TYR A 330 10.79 -3.31 -13.78
C TYR A 330 9.97 -2.17 -13.13
N SER A 331 10.61 -1.11 -12.64
CA SER A 331 9.91 0.04 -12.06
C SER A 331 9.09 0.84 -13.09
N LYS A 332 9.44 0.79 -14.39
CA LYS A 332 8.69 1.44 -15.48
C LYS A 332 7.44 0.67 -15.90
N SER A 333 7.38 -0.63 -15.63
CA SER A 333 6.25 -1.49 -16.01
C SER A 333 4.99 -1.28 -15.14
N PHE A 334 5.17 -0.85 -13.89
CA PHE A 334 4.10 -0.66 -12.90
C PHE A 334 3.74 0.83 -12.67
N ALA A 335 3.54 1.58 -13.76
CA ALA A 335 3.30 3.02 -13.78
C ALA A 335 1.90 3.47 -13.29
N THR A 336 1.41 2.92 -12.18
CA THR A 336 0.17 3.35 -11.49
C THR A 336 0.28 3.39 -9.96
N GLY A 337 1.32 2.81 -9.36
CA GLY A 337 1.58 2.86 -7.91
C GLY A 337 2.72 3.80 -7.52
N SER A 338 2.77 4.21 -6.25
CA SER A 338 3.89 4.98 -5.69
C SER A 338 5.18 4.13 -5.71
N GLY A 339 6.15 4.54 -6.54
CA GLY A 339 7.35 3.75 -6.88
C GLY A 339 8.18 3.23 -5.69
N LEU A 340 8.09 3.86 -4.53
CA LEU A 340 8.71 3.38 -3.29
C LEU A 340 8.25 1.98 -2.90
N GLU A 341 6.96 1.66 -3.05
CA GLU A 341 6.42 0.35 -2.66
C GLU A 341 6.90 -0.76 -3.60
N ILE A 342 7.08 -0.44 -4.88
CA ILE A 342 7.59 -1.34 -5.92
C ILE A 342 9.08 -1.63 -5.69
N LEU A 343 9.88 -0.63 -5.30
CA LEU A 343 11.30 -0.80 -4.95
C LEU A 343 11.50 -1.55 -3.62
N ALA A 344 10.74 -1.19 -2.58
CA ALA A 344 10.76 -1.87 -1.29
C ALA A 344 10.37 -3.35 -1.42
N ALA A 345 9.40 -3.66 -2.28
CA ALA A 345 9.08 -5.01 -2.67
C ALA A 345 10.27 -5.64 -3.42
N ALA A 346 10.69 -5.10 -4.57
CA ALA A 346 11.71 -5.68 -5.45
C ALA A 346 13.01 -6.09 -4.74
N LEU A 347 13.44 -5.34 -3.73
CA LEU A 347 14.66 -5.65 -2.96
C LEU A 347 14.42 -6.73 -1.88
N GLY A 348 13.29 -6.68 -1.16
CA GLY A 348 12.88 -7.77 -0.25
C GLY A 348 12.55 -9.09 -0.97
N ILE A 349 12.20 -9.01 -2.26
CA ILE A 349 11.89 -10.12 -3.17
C ILE A 349 13.12 -10.92 -3.59
N LEU A 350 14.25 -10.26 -3.84
CA LEU A 350 15.44 -10.93 -4.40
C LEU A 350 16.20 -11.77 -3.36
N LEU A 351 16.14 -11.36 -2.08
CA LEU A 351 16.89 -11.99 -1.00
C LEU A 351 16.26 -13.29 -0.47
N THR A 352 14.95 -13.51 -0.65
CA THR A 352 14.30 -14.76 -0.25
C THR A 352 14.79 -15.96 -1.09
N TRP A 353 15.13 -15.75 -2.35
CA TRP A 353 15.51 -16.84 -3.27
C TRP A 353 16.95 -17.33 -3.13
N ALA A 354 17.89 -16.47 -2.73
CA ALA A 354 19.27 -16.89 -2.48
C ALA A 354 19.37 -17.91 -1.33
N VAL A 355 18.54 -17.78 -0.29
CA VAL A 355 18.62 -18.62 0.91
C VAL A 355 17.74 -19.87 0.84
N VAL A 356 16.56 -19.79 0.20
CA VAL A 356 15.65 -20.95 0.06
C VAL A 356 16.16 -21.99 -0.95
N ALA A 357 16.88 -21.55 -1.99
CA ALA A 357 17.49 -22.47 -2.96
C ALA A 357 18.63 -23.31 -2.35
N SER A 358 19.31 -22.79 -1.32
CA SER A 358 20.46 -23.43 -0.65
C SER A 358 20.10 -24.34 0.53
N SER A 359 18.81 -24.60 0.78
CA SER A 359 18.34 -25.50 1.87
C SER A 359 17.49 -26.67 1.36
N LYS A 360 17.90 -27.28 0.24
CA LYS A 360 17.38 -28.54 -0.30
C LYS A 360 18.44 -29.63 -0.22
#